data_AF-A0A8D8F1E3-F1
#
_entry.id   AF-A0A8D8F1E3-F1
#
_cell.length_a   1.000
_cell.length_b   1.000
_cell.length_c   1.000
_cell.angle_alpha   90.00
_cell.angle_beta   90.00
_cell.angle_gamma   90.00
#
_symmetry.space_group_name_H-M   'P 1'
#
loop_
_entity.id
_entity.type
_entity.pdbx_description
1 polymer ?
#
loop_
_entity_poly.entity_id
_entity_poly.type
_entity_poly.pdbx_seq_one_letter_code
_entity_poly.pdbx_strand_id
1 'polypeptide(L)'
;MTESKLPVEIKPDRKVFNQYLAVLCVNIISLAQGTAIGWLSPFLPLLISTNSPLNAPVTDIQATWIASLLCVGAIFGTVLFGWSADKFGRKFSLCMAALPLIGFWACVAFGGFVEVLYAARLLAGLGAAGVFLLVPLYVTEIAEDRIRGTLGSFFILFINMGTLVCFIAGTYMSYHVT
;
A
#
# COMPACT_ATOMS: atom_id res chain seq x y z
N MET A 1 -19.01 18.11 -52.30
CA MET A 1 -19.53 18.83 -51.12
C MET A 1 -19.29 17.91 -49.92
N THR A 2 -18.04 17.90 -49.45
CA THR A 2 -17.55 17.02 -48.38
C THR A 2 -17.59 17.83 -47.10
N GLU A 3 -18.60 17.60 -46.26
CA GLU A 3 -18.64 18.21 -44.94
C GLU A 3 -17.52 17.62 -44.08
N SER A 4 -16.48 18.44 -43.91
CA SER A 4 -15.44 18.27 -42.90
C SER A 4 -16.11 18.27 -41.53
N LYS A 5 -16.30 17.09 -40.95
CA LYS A 5 -16.67 16.95 -39.53
C LYS A 5 -15.50 17.49 -38.71
N LEU A 6 -15.64 18.72 -38.22
CA LEU A 6 -14.75 19.30 -37.21
C LEU A 6 -14.57 18.28 -36.06
N PRO A 7 -13.34 18.07 -35.55
CA PRO A 7 -13.15 17.21 -34.40
C PRO A 7 -13.99 17.75 -33.25
N VAL A 8 -14.94 16.93 -32.77
CA VAL A 8 -15.75 17.26 -31.60
C VAL A 8 -14.79 17.53 -30.46
N GLU A 9 -14.68 18.80 -30.05
CA GLU A 9 -13.88 19.20 -28.91
C GLU A 9 -14.52 18.58 -27.66
N ILE A 10 -14.01 17.42 -27.25
CA ILE A 10 -14.47 16.71 -26.05
C ILE A 10 -14.00 17.54 -24.86
N LYS A 11 -14.80 18.52 -24.45
CA LYS A 11 -14.60 19.19 -23.16
C LYS A 11 -14.54 18.09 -22.09
N PRO A 12 -13.49 18.05 -21.25
CA PRO A 12 -13.41 17.06 -20.20
C PRO A 12 -14.64 17.20 -19.32
N ASP A 13 -15.45 16.14 -19.24
CA ASP A 13 -16.62 16.13 -18.38
C ASP A 13 -16.15 16.38 -16.95
N ARG A 14 -16.70 17.40 -16.30
CA ARG A 14 -16.37 17.76 -14.91
C ARG A 14 -16.55 16.57 -13.97
N LYS A 15 -17.43 15.62 -14.32
CA LYS A 15 -17.62 14.35 -13.60
C LYS A 15 -16.43 13.41 -13.74
N VAL A 16 -15.82 13.33 -14.93
CA VAL A 16 -14.63 12.51 -15.19
C VAL A 16 -13.41 13.07 -14.46
N PHE A 17 -13.21 14.40 -14.47
CA PHE A 17 -12.12 15.02 -13.72
C PHE A 17 -12.20 14.73 -12.21
N ASN A 18 -13.41 14.77 -11.64
CA ASN A 18 -13.63 14.43 -10.24
C ASN A 18 -13.33 12.94 -9.93
N GLN A 19 -13.59 12.02 -10.88
CA GLN A 19 -13.22 10.61 -10.73
C GLN A 19 -11.69 10.44 -10.70
N TYR A 20 -10.96 11.11 -11.59
CA TYR A 20 -9.49 11.10 -11.55
C TYR A 20 -8.95 11.60 -10.21
N LEU A 21 -9.45 12.74 -9.71
CA LEU A 21 -9.05 13.26 -8.41
C LEU A 21 -9.37 12.28 -7.27
N ALA A 22 -10.56 11.69 -7.25
CA ALA A 22 -10.94 10.72 -6.22
C ALA A 22 -10.04 9.49 -6.22
N VAL A 23 -9.69 8.96 -7.40
CA VAL A 23 -8.81 7.81 -7.54
C VAL A 23 -7.37 8.16 -7.14
N LEU A 24 -6.88 9.35 -7.49
CA LEU A 24 -5.57 9.82 -7.03
C LEU A 24 -5.51 9.94 -5.51
N CYS A 25 -6.55 10.51 -4.88
CA CYS A 25 -6.63 10.62 -3.42
C CYS A 25 -6.65 9.25 -2.73
N VAL A 26 -7.47 8.32 -3.23
CA VAL A 26 -7.53 6.97 -2.64
C VAL A 26 -6.20 6.24 -2.81
N ASN A 27 -5.51 6.40 -3.94
CA ASN A 27 -4.25 5.70 -4.17
C ASN A 27 -3.06 6.21 -3.34
N ILE A 28 -3.22 7.28 -2.56
CA ILE A 28 -2.21 7.68 -1.56
C ILE A 28 -1.97 6.52 -0.57
N ILE A 29 -3.03 5.80 -0.17
CA ILE A 29 -2.88 4.63 0.71
C ILE A 29 -2.14 3.49 0.00
N SER A 30 -2.35 3.33 -1.31
CA SER A 30 -1.66 2.33 -2.15
C SER A 30 -0.16 2.62 -2.23
N LEU A 31 0.22 3.90 -2.32
CA LEU A 31 1.62 4.32 -2.28
C LEU A 31 2.25 4.01 -0.92
N ALA A 32 1.56 4.35 0.18
CA ALA A 32 2.02 4.02 1.53
C ALA A 32 2.12 2.50 1.77
N GLN A 33 1.21 1.71 1.19
CA GLN A 33 1.31 0.25 1.24
C GLN A 33 2.51 -0.25 0.43
N GLY A 34 2.80 0.35 -0.73
CA GLY A 34 3.96 0.05 -1.54
C GLY A 34 5.28 0.23 -0.77
N THR A 35 5.41 1.31 0.02
CA THR A 35 6.59 1.50 0.85
C THR A 35 6.71 0.43 1.94
N ALA A 36 5.62 0.04 2.59
CA ALA A 36 5.61 -1.03 3.60
C ALA A 36 5.98 -2.42 3.03
N ILE A 37 5.60 -2.70 1.78
CA ILE A 37 6.00 -3.93 1.08
C ILE A 37 7.49 -3.88 0.73
N GLY A 38 7.95 -2.76 0.16
CA GLY A 38 9.34 -2.57 -0.25
C GLY A 38 10.34 -2.51 0.90
N TRP A 39 9.91 -2.10 2.09
CA TRP A 39 10.78 -1.85 3.24
C TRP A 39 11.72 -3.01 3.57
N LEU A 40 11.24 -4.25 3.56
CA LEU A 40 12.07 -5.37 3.99
C LEU A 40 13.32 -5.57 3.12
N SER A 41 13.27 -5.27 1.82
CA SER A 41 14.36 -5.59 0.88
C SER A 41 15.69 -4.86 1.18
N PRO A 42 15.75 -3.52 1.25
CA PRO A 42 17.00 -2.81 1.57
C PRO A 42 17.41 -2.95 3.04
N PHE A 43 16.45 -3.14 3.95
CA PHE A 43 16.74 -3.16 5.39
C PHE A 43 17.07 -4.55 5.93
N LEU A 44 16.66 -5.64 5.25
CA LEU A 44 16.97 -6.99 5.72
C LEU A 44 18.48 -7.26 5.85
N PRO A 45 19.35 -6.88 4.89
CA PRO A 45 20.80 -7.02 5.05
C PRO A 45 21.34 -6.25 6.25
N LEU A 46 20.81 -5.06 6.52
CA LEU A 46 21.21 -4.24 7.68
C LEU A 46 20.78 -4.91 9.00
N LEU A 47 19.56 -5.46 9.06
CA LEU A 47 19.03 -6.14 10.23
C LEU A 47 19.84 -7.38 10.62
N ILE A 48 20.38 -8.10 9.63
CA ILE A 48 21.23 -9.30 9.82
C ILE A 48 22.69 -8.90 10.15
N SER A 49 23.12 -7.71 9.75
CA SER A 49 24.50 -7.25 9.96
C SER A 49 24.83 -7.01 11.44
N THR A 50 26.12 -6.94 11.76
CA THR A 50 26.61 -6.58 13.10
C THR A 50 26.27 -5.14 13.50
N ASN A 51 25.93 -4.28 12.53
CA ASN A 51 25.48 -2.91 12.75
C ASN A 51 23.95 -2.83 12.80
N SER A 52 23.30 -3.91 13.25
CA SER A 52 21.85 -3.95 13.34
C SER A 52 21.35 -2.84 14.27
N PRO A 53 20.31 -2.11 13.87
CA PRO A 53 19.66 -1.10 14.70
C PRO A 53 18.82 -1.71 15.84
N LEU A 54 18.67 -3.04 15.84
CA LEU A 54 18.02 -3.80 16.90
C LEU A 54 19.01 -4.19 17.98
N ASN A 55 18.50 -4.62 19.14
CA ASN A 55 19.33 -5.07 20.26
C ASN A 55 20.25 -6.26 19.94
N ALA A 56 19.93 -7.04 18.91
CA ALA A 56 20.77 -8.12 18.40
C ALA A 56 20.61 -8.27 16.88
N PRO A 57 21.65 -8.72 16.16
CA PRO A 57 21.54 -9.09 14.76
C PRO A 57 20.47 -10.17 14.53
N VAL A 58 19.69 -10.00 13.46
CA VAL A 58 18.63 -10.92 13.06
C VAL A 58 19.25 -12.18 12.47
N THR A 59 18.84 -13.34 12.97
CA THR A 59 19.24 -14.64 12.39
C THR A 59 18.47 -14.94 11.09
N ASP A 60 18.98 -15.81 10.23
CA ASP A 60 18.31 -16.20 8.98
C ASP A 60 16.90 -16.78 9.20
N ILE A 61 16.73 -17.52 10.30
CA ILE A 61 15.42 -18.07 10.69
C ILE A 61 14.48 -16.92 11.06
N GLN A 62 14.94 -15.95 11.85
CA GLN A 62 14.14 -14.80 12.23
C GLN A 62 13.79 -13.94 11.00
N ALA A 63 14.72 -13.72 10.08
CA ALA A 63 14.50 -13.04 8.80
C ALA A 63 13.37 -13.68 7.99
N THR A 64 13.35 -15.01 7.92
CA THR A 64 12.31 -15.79 7.24
C THR A 64 10.93 -15.56 7.88
N TRP A 65 10.87 -15.47 9.21
CA TRP A 65 9.64 -15.12 9.92
C TRP A 65 9.19 -13.67 9.61
N ILE A 66 10.12 -12.69 9.60
CA ILE A 66 9.80 -11.30 9.22
C ILE A 66 9.19 -11.23 7.81
N ALA A 67 9.75 -12.00 6.86
CA ALA A 67 9.25 -12.03 5.50
C ALA A 67 7.84 -12.65 5.40
N SER A 68 7.64 -13.82 6.01
CA SER A 68 6.43 -14.63 5.87
C SER A 68 5.22 -14.11 6.67
N LEU A 69 5.45 -13.43 7.80
CA LEU A 69 4.36 -12.91 8.65
C LEU A 69 3.50 -11.85 7.95
N LEU A 70 4.01 -11.16 6.93
CA LEU A 70 3.17 -10.29 6.10
C LEU A 70 2.04 -11.08 5.42
N CYS A 71 2.34 -12.25 4.85
CA CYS A 71 1.35 -13.10 4.20
C CYS A 71 0.32 -13.62 5.21
N VAL A 72 0.78 -14.00 6.41
CA VAL A 72 -0.10 -14.42 7.50
C VAL A 72 -1.06 -13.28 7.89
N GLY A 73 -0.55 -12.07 8.08
CA GLY A 73 -1.38 -10.89 8.35
C GLY A 73 -2.40 -10.62 7.23
N ALA A 74 -2.00 -10.82 5.97
CA ALA A 74 -2.90 -10.64 4.83
C ALA A 74 -4.06 -11.66 4.79
N ILE A 75 -3.84 -12.90 5.21
CA ILE A 75 -4.91 -13.90 5.31
C ILE A 75 -5.99 -13.43 6.30
N PHE A 76 -5.59 -13.04 7.50
CA PHE A 76 -6.52 -12.52 8.51
C PHE A 76 -7.18 -11.21 8.05
N GLY A 77 -6.41 -10.34 7.41
CA GLY A 77 -6.89 -9.06 6.90
C GLY A 77 -7.93 -9.24 5.80
N THR A 78 -7.80 -10.26 4.97
CA THR A 78 -8.74 -10.54 3.88
C THR A 78 -10.14 -10.83 4.43
N VAL A 79 -10.22 -11.65 5.48
CA VAL A 79 -11.49 -11.96 6.16
C VAL A 79 -12.05 -10.72 6.85
N LEU A 80 -11.20 -9.98 7.59
CA LEU A 80 -11.61 -8.79 8.33
C LEU A 80 -12.15 -7.68 7.41
N PHE A 81 -11.40 -7.33 6.37
CA PHE A 81 -11.75 -6.25 5.46
C PHE A 81 -12.84 -6.65 4.46
N GLY A 82 -12.95 -7.94 4.11
CA GLY A 82 -14.11 -8.45 3.36
C GLY A 82 -15.41 -8.22 4.13
N TRP A 83 -15.46 -8.66 5.39
CA TRP A 83 -16.63 -8.42 6.25
C TRP A 83 -16.89 -6.93 6.52
N SER A 84 -15.82 -6.14 6.75
CA SER A 84 -15.94 -4.70 6.98
C SER A 84 -16.50 -3.96 5.76
N ALA A 85 -16.07 -4.33 4.55
CA ALA A 85 -16.53 -3.73 3.29
C ALA A 85 -18.04 -3.85 3.11
N ASP A 86 -18.57 -5.03 3.44
CA ASP A 86 -19.99 -5.34 3.32
C ASP A 86 -20.82 -4.66 4.42
N LYS A 87 -20.30 -4.62 5.66
CA LYS A 87 -21.06 -4.09 6.81
C LYS A 87 -21.03 -2.57 6.94
N PHE A 88 -19.84 -1.96 6.81
CA PHE A 88 -19.64 -0.53 7.06
C PHE A 88 -19.44 0.28 5.79
N GLY A 89 -19.36 -0.40 4.64
CA GLY A 89 -19.08 0.23 3.35
C GLY A 89 -17.58 0.37 3.07
N ARG A 90 -17.28 0.64 1.79
CA ARG A 90 -15.93 0.58 1.23
C ARG A 90 -15.06 1.73 1.70
N LYS A 91 -15.60 2.96 1.69
CA LYS A 91 -14.89 4.17 2.11
C LYS A 91 -14.46 4.11 3.58
N PHE A 92 -15.36 3.70 4.47
CA PHE A 92 -15.04 3.57 5.90
C PHE A 92 -13.99 2.47 6.13
N SER A 93 -14.15 1.33 5.45
CA SER A 93 -13.18 0.23 5.52
C SER A 93 -11.78 0.63 5.02
N LEU A 94 -11.69 1.49 3.99
CA LEU A 94 -10.40 2.05 3.53
C LEU A 94 -9.73 2.91 4.60
N CYS A 95 -10.49 3.75 5.30
CA CYS A 95 -9.96 4.51 6.43
C CYS A 95 -9.49 3.60 7.57
N MET A 96 -10.22 2.50 7.84
CA MET A 96 -9.79 1.51 8.82
C MET A 96 -8.51 0.79 8.41
N ALA A 97 -8.30 0.54 7.11
CA ALA A 97 -7.08 -0.08 6.58
C ALA A 97 -5.83 0.79 6.76
N ALA A 98 -5.99 2.10 6.93
CA ALA A 98 -4.87 2.99 7.23
C ALA A 98 -4.32 2.79 8.66
N LEU A 99 -5.16 2.37 9.62
CA LEU A 99 -4.76 2.17 11.02
C LEU A 99 -3.64 1.12 11.19
N PRO A 100 -3.75 -0.11 10.66
CA PRO A 100 -2.67 -1.09 10.76
C PRO A 100 -1.41 -0.63 10.01
N LEU A 101 -1.55 0.17 8.96
CA LEU A 101 -0.42 0.73 8.20
C LEU A 101 0.36 1.77 9.00
N ILE A 102 -0.35 2.64 9.73
CA ILE A 102 0.25 3.56 10.73
C ILE A 102 0.92 2.76 11.85
N GLY A 103 0.25 1.70 12.33
CA GLY A 103 0.80 0.82 13.35
C GLY A 103 2.11 0.14 12.91
N PHE A 104 2.18 -0.31 11.65
CA PHE A 104 3.42 -0.84 11.07
C PHE A 104 4.57 0.17 11.16
N TRP A 105 4.37 1.40 10.68
CA TRP A 105 5.41 2.43 10.72
C TRP A 105 5.79 2.84 12.13
N ALA A 106 4.82 2.89 13.06
CA ALA A 106 5.12 3.12 14.47
C ALA A 106 6.00 2.00 15.06
N CYS A 107 5.70 0.74 14.76
CA CYS A 107 6.51 -0.38 15.21
C CYS A 107 7.92 -0.38 14.58
N VAL A 108 8.06 0.03 13.32
CA VAL A 108 9.37 0.15 12.66
C VAL A 108 10.20 1.28 13.25
N ALA A 109 9.59 2.45 13.48
CA ALA A 109 10.29 3.63 13.99
C ALA A 109 10.74 3.47 15.46
N PHE A 110 9.92 2.82 16.30
CA PHE A 110 10.17 2.70 17.74
C PHE A 110 10.61 1.30 18.19
N GLY A 111 10.63 0.31 17.29
CA GLY A 111 10.94 -1.08 17.61
C GLY A 111 12.44 -1.34 17.72
N GLY A 112 12.92 -1.65 18.93
CA GLY A 112 14.31 -2.11 19.16
C GLY A 112 14.49 -3.64 19.15
N PHE A 113 13.43 -4.40 18.95
CA PHE A 113 13.40 -5.86 19.10
C PHE A 113 12.77 -6.55 17.88
N VAL A 114 13.22 -7.78 17.58
CA VAL A 114 12.75 -8.57 16.43
C VAL A 114 11.27 -8.90 16.55
N GLU A 115 10.80 -9.13 17.78
CA GLU A 115 9.41 -9.44 18.12
C GLU A 115 8.47 -8.29 17.75
N VAL A 116 8.93 -7.04 17.87
CA VAL A 116 8.18 -5.86 17.43
C VAL A 116 8.08 -5.83 15.91
N LEU A 117 9.13 -6.25 15.19
CA LEU A 117 9.08 -6.38 13.74
C LEU A 117 8.12 -7.50 13.30
N TYR A 118 7.99 -8.60 14.06
CA TYR A 118 6.97 -9.61 13.77
C TYR A 118 5.56 -9.04 13.84
N ALA A 119 5.25 -8.27 14.89
CA ALA A 119 3.98 -7.57 15.01
C ALA A 119 3.80 -6.55 13.89
N ALA A 120 4.85 -5.78 13.56
CA ALA A 120 4.83 -4.81 12.47
C ALA A 120 4.45 -5.48 11.14
N ARG A 121 5.04 -6.64 10.82
CA ARG A 121 4.77 -7.37 9.58
C ARG A 121 3.36 -7.93 9.51
N LEU A 122 2.81 -8.40 10.63
CA LEU A 122 1.39 -8.77 10.71
C LEU A 122 0.48 -7.57 10.43
N LEU A 123 0.78 -6.41 11.00
CA LEU A 123 0.03 -5.18 10.75
C LEU A 123 0.15 -4.72 9.29
N ALA A 124 1.34 -4.75 8.70
CA ALA A 124 1.54 -4.44 7.28
C ALA A 124 0.75 -5.40 6.38
N GLY A 125 0.67 -6.69 6.75
CA GLY A 125 -0.14 -7.69 6.06
C GLY A 125 -1.64 -7.41 6.15
N LEU A 126 -2.12 -7.06 7.35
CA LEU A 126 -3.52 -6.64 7.55
C LEU A 126 -3.86 -5.44 6.68
N GLY A 127 -3.03 -4.39 6.72
CA GLY A 127 -3.17 -3.21 5.86
C GLY A 127 -3.13 -3.55 4.37
N ALA A 128 -2.23 -4.46 3.96
CA ALA A 128 -2.13 -4.93 2.59
C ALA A 128 -3.46 -5.51 2.12
N ALA A 129 -4.06 -6.44 2.86
CA ALA A 129 -5.33 -7.04 2.47
C ALA A 129 -6.44 -5.99 2.30
N GLY A 130 -6.53 -5.04 3.22
CA GLY A 130 -7.49 -3.93 3.10
C GLY A 130 -7.27 -3.11 1.83
N VAL A 131 -6.02 -2.72 1.54
CA VAL A 131 -5.68 -1.93 0.35
C VAL A 131 -5.94 -2.70 -0.94
N PHE A 132 -5.50 -3.96 -1.03
CA PHE A 132 -5.66 -4.81 -2.22
C PHE A 132 -7.10 -5.20 -2.51
N LEU A 133 -7.97 -5.28 -1.51
CA LEU A 133 -9.39 -5.57 -1.70
C LEU A 133 -10.19 -4.31 -1.98
N LEU A 134 -10.01 -3.28 -1.14
CA LEU A 134 -10.94 -2.16 -1.10
C LEU A 134 -10.65 -1.09 -2.15
N VAL A 135 -9.38 -0.86 -2.51
CA VAL A 135 -9.03 0.15 -3.51
C VAL A 135 -9.58 -0.20 -4.89
N PRO A 136 -9.29 -1.39 -5.48
CA PRO A 136 -9.86 -1.74 -6.78
C PRO A 136 -11.39 -1.79 -6.74
N LEU A 137 -11.98 -2.31 -5.66
CA LEU A 137 -13.44 -2.35 -5.50
C LEU A 137 -14.05 -0.95 -5.50
N TYR A 138 -13.50 -0.04 -4.71
CA TYR A 138 -13.95 1.35 -4.66
C TYR A 138 -13.80 2.04 -6.02
N VAL A 139 -12.67 1.84 -6.70
CA VAL A 139 -12.43 2.39 -8.04
C VAL A 139 -13.49 1.88 -9.02
N THR A 140 -13.83 0.59 -9.00
CA THR A 140 -14.86 0.04 -9.89
C THR A 140 -16.26 0.60 -9.63
N GLU A 141 -16.57 0.94 -8.38
CA GLU A 141 -17.88 1.51 -7.98
C GLU A 141 -18.06 2.96 -8.44
N ILE A 142 -16.98 3.75 -8.48
CA ILE A 142 -17.03 5.17 -8.87
C ILE A 142 -16.69 5.42 -10.34
N ALA A 143 -16.02 4.47 -11.00
CA ALA A 143 -15.50 4.66 -12.34
C ALA A 143 -16.56 4.44 -13.42
N GLU A 144 -16.64 5.40 -14.34
CA GLU A 144 -17.36 5.26 -15.59
C GLU A 144 -16.72 4.20 -16.50
N ASP A 145 -17.53 3.41 -17.19
CA ASP A 145 -17.10 2.25 -17.98
C ASP A 145 -15.98 2.57 -18.97
N ARG A 146 -16.01 3.76 -19.60
CA ARG A 146 -15.01 4.21 -20.59
C ARG A 146 -13.60 4.36 -20.01
N ILE A 147 -13.48 4.74 -18.73
CA ILE A 147 -12.19 5.06 -18.09
C ILE A 147 -11.83 4.11 -16.94
N ARG A 148 -12.70 3.14 -16.63
CA ARG A 148 -12.49 2.17 -15.54
C ARG A 148 -11.16 1.43 -15.65
N GLY A 149 -10.76 1.04 -16.85
CA GLY A 149 -9.46 0.40 -17.08
C GLY A 149 -8.27 1.29 -16.71
N THR A 150 -8.30 2.56 -17.13
CA THR A 150 -7.25 3.53 -16.80
C THR A 150 -7.18 3.79 -15.30
N LEU A 151 -8.34 4.00 -14.67
CA LEU A 151 -8.42 4.25 -13.22
C LEU A 151 -7.95 3.04 -12.40
N GLY A 152 -8.26 1.82 -12.84
CA GLY A 152 -7.79 0.59 -12.22
C GLY A 152 -6.26 0.45 -12.29
N SER A 153 -5.63 0.85 -13.40
CA SER A 153 -4.17 0.80 -13.56
C SER A 153 -3.40 1.70 -12.58
N PHE A 154 -4.01 2.79 -12.12
CA PHE A 154 -3.35 3.64 -11.11
C PHE A 154 -3.09 2.90 -9.80
N PHE A 155 -3.91 1.91 -9.45
CA PHE A 155 -3.71 1.12 -8.24
C PHE A 155 -2.33 0.48 -8.17
N ILE A 156 -2.01 -0.35 -9.17
CA ILE A 156 -0.75 -1.06 -9.20
C ILE A 156 0.43 -0.11 -9.48
N LEU A 157 0.20 0.97 -10.24
CA LEU A 157 1.21 2.00 -10.50
C LEU A 157 1.66 2.65 -9.19
N PHE A 158 0.74 3.05 -8.32
CA PHE A 158 1.06 3.69 -7.04
C PHE A 158 1.77 2.74 -6.07
N ILE A 159 1.38 1.46 -6.03
CA ILE A 159 2.10 0.44 -5.22
C ILE A 159 3.55 0.31 -5.69
N ASN A 160 3.77 0.18 -6.99
CA ASN A 160 5.12 0.08 -7.54
C ASN A 160 5.93 1.36 -7.30
N MET A 161 5.29 2.52 -7.44
CA MET A 161 5.93 3.81 -7.16
C MET A 161 6.35 3.92 -5.69
N GLY A 162 5.49 3.53 -4.74
CA GLY A 162 5.84 3.47 -3.32
C GLY A 162 6.98 2.49 -3.02
N THR A 163 6.96 1.32 -3.65
CA THR A 163 8.04 0.32 -3.53
C THR A 163 9.37 0.89 -4.03
N LEU A 164 9.37 1.55 -5.18
CA LEU A 164 10.54 2.20 -5.76
C LEU A 164 11.07 3.31 -4.86
N VAL A 165 10.20 4.17 -4.34
CA VAL A 165 10.57 5.23 -3.39
C VAL A 165 11.24 4.63 -2.16
N CYS A 166 10.72 3.51 -1.65
CA CYS A 166 11.31 2.84 -0.50
C CYS A 166 12.70 2.25 -0.80
N PHE A 167 12.91 1.66 -1.98
CA PHE A 167 14.24 1.18 -2.37
C PHE A 167 15.24 2.32 -2.49
N ILE A 168 14.86 3.43 -3.13
CA ILE A 168 15.70 4.62 -3.24
C ILE A 168 15.99 5.17 -1.83
N ALA A 169 14.97 5.37 -1.00
CA ALA A 169 15.14 5.85 0.37
C ALA A 169 16.07 4.93 1.17
N GLY A 170 15.91 3.61 1.10
CA GLY A 170 16.76 2.64 1.78
C GLY A 170 18.23 2.66 1.34
N THR A 171 18.54 3.15 0.14
CA THR A 171 19.94 3.35 -0.30
C THR A 171 20.58 4.64 0.21
N TYR A 172 19.79 5.67 0.52
CA TYR A 172 20.28 7.00 0.90
C TYR A 172 19.99 7.40 2.36
N MET A 173 19.08 6.71 3.05
CA MET A 173 18.61 7.05 4.40
C MET A 173 18.96 5.97 5.43
N SER A 174 19.27 6.42 6.65
CA SER A 174 19.54 5.55 7.81
C SER A 174 18.23 4.96 8.36
N TYR A 175 18.29 3.73 8.89
CA TYR A 175 17.15 2.91 9.33
C TYR A 175 16.16 3.63 10.26
N HIS A 176 16.63 4.46 11.19
CA HIS A 176 15.77 5.13 12.17
C HIS A 176 14.97 6.32 11.60
N VAL A 177 15.25 6.73 10.36
CA VAL A 177 14.62 7.91 9.74
C VAL A 177 13.56 7.51 8.70
N THR A 178 13.39 6.20 8.45
CA THR A 178 12.43 5.65 7.47
C THR A 178 11.25 5.02 8.16
#